data_AF-A0A0L0AN71-F1
#
_entry.id   AF-A0A0L0AN71-F1
#
_cell.length_a   1.000
_cell.length_b   1.000
_cell.length_c   1.000
_cell.angle_alpha   90.00
_cell.angle_beta   90.00
_cell.angle_gamma   90.00
#
_symmetry.space_group_name_H-M   'P 1'
#
loop_
_entity.id
_entity.type
_entity.pdbx_description
1 polymer ?
#
loop_
_entity_poly.entity_id
_entity_poly.type
_entity_poly.pdbx_seq_one_letter_code
_entity_poly.pdbx_strand_id
1 'polypeptide(L)'
;MRIHLFKTLPLVVLSSSLVSLSANAIPPVRAAEVKSFDVGGVKTGMSVEEARAAMQKNFGISSDQIRTSESMKSQMTSVITGSQQVAFLVYEDKGTRMQVSFEPRVPYDKANPVAVSHVIYEIPWTKENEDNMVKAALQKYGPVSTGGVFPIWCEKPMPSSGMGCESGTASLSMGNTKIELIDPAWQQAVIGYSNQQKKTAPKL
;
A
#
# COMPACT_ATOMS: atom_id res chain seq x y z
N MET A 1 18.58 -86.01 -16.54
CA MET A 1 17.76 -85.15 -17.42
C MET A 1 16.39 -84.97 -16.77
N ARG A 2 15.96 -83.71 -16.57
CA ARG A 2 14.67 -83.23 -15.99
C ARG A 2 14.46 -83.41 -14.49
N ILE A 3 13.87 -82.50 -13.71
CA ILE A 3 13.65 -81.03 -13.69
C ILE A 3 13.25 -80.77 -12.21
N HIS A 4 13.80 -79.74 -11.57
CA HIS A 4 13.42 -79.29 -10.22
C HIS A 4 12.04 -78.59 -10.24
N LEU A 5 11.15 -78.92 -9.30
CA LEU A 5 9.99 -78.10 -8.95
C LEU A 5 10.21 -77.50 -7.56
N PHE A 6 10.61 -76.23 -7.52
CA PHE A 6 10.41 -75.38 -6.34
C PHE A 6 9.26 -74.43 -6.64
N LYS A 7 8.15 -74.58 -5.89
CA LYS A 7 7.04 -73.63 -5.88
C LYS A 7 7.46 -72.42 -5.03
N THR A 8 7.60 -71.26 -5.65
CA THR A 8 7.69 -69.97 -4.95
C THR A 8 6.40 -69.19 -5.17
N LEU A 9 5.64 -68.93 -4.11
CA LEU A 9 4.52 -67.98 -4.09
C LEU A 9 5.08 -66.54 -4.19
N PRO A 10 4.47 -65.64 -4.98
CA PRO A 10 4.79 -64.21 -4.88
C PRO A 10 3.92 -63.56 -3.81
N LEU A 11 4.57 -62.96 -2.81
CA LEU A 11 3.95 -62.04 -1.84
C LEU A 11 3.72 -60.69 -2.55
N VAL A 12 2.46 -60.33 -2.80
CA VAL A 12 2.11 -59.03 -3.37
C VAL A 12 2.06 -57.99 -2.24
N VAL A 13 3.07 -57.13 -2.16
CA VAL A 13 3.08 -55.97 -1.26
C VAL A 13 2.38 -54.81 -1.98
N LEU A 14 1.14 -54.51 -1.58
CA LEU A 14 0.44 -53.29 -2.00
C LEU A 14 1.03 -52.08 -1.26
N SER A 15 1.95 -51.37 -1.90
CA SER A 15 2.40 -50.06 -1.44
C SER A 15 1.32 -49.02 -1.72
N SER A 16 0.50 -48.71 -0.71
CA SER A 16 -0.41 -47.57 -0.75
C SER A 16 0.39 -46.27 -0.69
N SER A 17 0.65 -45.66 -1.84
CA SER A 17 1.19 -44.31 -1.93
C SER A 17 0.14 -43.33 -1.42
N LEU A 18 0.30 -42.86 -0.18
CA LEU A 18 -0.42 -41.70 0.34
C LEU A 18 -0.04 -40.48 -0.50
N VAL A 19 -0.90 -40.11 -1.44
CA VAL A 19 -0.80 -38.84 -2.16
C VAL A 19 -1.10 -37.74 -1.15
N SER A 20 -0.05 -37.12 -0.62
CA SER A 20 -0.17 -35.90 0.17
C SER A 20 -0.72 -34.80 -0.73
N LEU A 21 -2.04 -34.55 -0.66
CA LEU A 21 -2.61 -33.35 -1.22
C LEU A 21 -2.01 -32.16 -0.45
N SER A 22 -1.18 -31.37 -1.12
CA SER A 22 -0.77 -30.05 -0.66
C SER A 22 -2.03 -29.20 -0.55
N ALA A 23 -2.61 -29.11 0.65
CA ALA A 23 -3.62 -28.12 0.94
C ALA A 23 -2.95 -26.74 0.79
N ASN A 24 -3.32 -25.99 -0.25
CA ASN A 24 -2.98 -24.58 -0.35
C ASN A 24 -3.67 -23.87 0.82
N ALA A 25 -2.98 -23.77 1.95
CA ALA A 25 -3.47 -23.05 3.10
C ALA A 25 -3.66 -21.59 2.70
N ILE A 26 -4.84 -21.05 2.98
CA ILE A 26 -5.11 -19.61 2.88
C ILE A 26 -4.00 -18.90 3.67
N PRO A 27 -3.29 -17.91 3.09
CA PRO A 27 -2.25 -17.19 3.80
C PRO A 27 -2.78 -16.72 5.16
N PRO A 28 -2.04 -16.93 6.26
CA PRO A 28 -2.50 -16.50 7.57
C PRO A 28 -2.74 -15.00 7.57
N VAL A 29 -3.89 -14.58 8.08
CA VAL A 29 -4.23 -13.17 8.26
C VAL A 29 -3.18 -12.53 9.18
N ARG A 30 -2.46 -11.52 8.70
CA ARG A 30 -1.37 -10.88 9.45
C ARG A 30 -1.37 -9.38 9.34
N ALA A 31 -1.01 -8.71 10.43
CA ALA A 31 -0.67 -7.30 10.40
C ALA A 31 0.69 -7.07 9.71
N ALA A 32 0.81 -5.95 9.02
CA ALA A 32 2.04 -5.44 8.44
C ALA A 32 2.37 -4.07 9.05
N GLU A 33 3.66 -3.74 9.15
CA GLU A 33 4.11 -2.42 9.65
C GLU A 33 4.00 -1.34 8.56
N VAL A 34 2.78 -1.12 8.04
CA VAL A 34 2.55 -0.30 6.84
C VAL A 34 3.09 1.12 6.96
N LYS A 35 3.03 1.74 8.15
CA LYS A 35 3.56 3.09 8.38
C LYS A 35 5.08 3.20 8.19
N SER A 36 5.80 2.09 8.18
CA SER A 36 7.23 2.06 7.87
C SER A 36 7.52 2.02 6.35
N PHE A 37 6.53 1.62 5.55
CA PHE A 37 6.65 1.41 4.11
C PHE A 37 6.81 2.73 3.36
N ASP A 38 7.44 2.65 2.20
CA ASP A 38 7.56 3.74 1.25
C ASP A 38 7.17 3.26 -0.16
N VAL A 39 6.57 4.12 -0.96
CA VAL A 39 6.38 3.90 -2.41
C VAL A 39 7.25 4.90 -3.15
N GLY A 40 8.19 4.41 -3.97
CA GLY A 40 9.14 5.28 -4.68
C GLY A 40 9.97 6.17 -3.75
N GLY A 41 10.31 5.70 -2.54
CA GLY A 41 11.02 6.47 -1.53
C GLY A 41 10.15 7.37 -0.65
N VAL A 42 8.87 7.57 -0.98
CA VAL A 42 7.95 8.46 -0.25
C VAL A 42 7.18 7.68 0.80
N LYS A 43 7.20 8.15 2.05
CA LYS A 43 6.47 7.61 3.21
C LYS A 43 5.34 8.54 3.63
N THR A 44 4.33 7.98 4.30
CA THR A 44 3.34 8.81 5.00
C THR A 44 4.02 9.58 6.12
N GLY A 45 3.50 10.77 6.44
CA GLY A 45 4.09 11.64 7.43
C GLY A 45 5.27 12.49 6.95
N MET A 46 5.82 12.28 5.75
CA MET A 46 6.85 13.18 5.16
C MET A 46 6.29 14.59 4.91
N SER A 47 7.15 15.60 5.00
CA SER A 47 6.90 16.96 4.53
C SER A 47 6.89 17.02 2.99
N VAL A 48 6.50 18.18 2.44
CA VAL A 48 6.52 18.44 0.99
C VAL A 48 7.93 18.29 0.42
N GLU A 49 8.94 18.86 1.08
CA GLU A 49 10.32 18.84 0.57
C GLU A 49 10.98 17.47 0.72
N GLU A 50 10.69 16.72 1.79
CA GLU A 50 11.15 15.33 1.93
C GLU A 50 10.54 14.44 0.83
N ALA A 51 9.24 14.59 0.55
CA ALA A 51 8.58 13.85 -0.51
C ALA A 51 9.14 14.22 -1.90
N ARG A 52 9.35 15.51 -2.18
CA ARG A 52 9.96 15.98 -3.43
C ARG A 52 11.36 15.41 -3.60
N ALA A 53 12.21 15.48 -2.58
CA ALA A 53 13.57 14.94 -2.61
C ALA A 53 13.58 13.43 -2.83
N ALA A 54 12.66 12.70 -2.19
CA ALA A 54 12.50 11.26 -2.41
C ALA A 54 12.11 10.94 -3.85
N MET A 55 11.15 11.67 -4.43
CA MET A 55 10.76 11.51 -5.83
C MET A 55 11.93 11.82 -6.79
N GLN A 56 12.65 12.92 -6.58
CA GLN A 56 13.82 13.29 -7.41
C GLN A 56 14.87 12.18 -7.40
N LYS A 57 15.21 11.69 -6.20
CA LYS A 57 16.20 10.62 -6.02
C LYS A 57 15.74 9.32 -6.67
N ASN A 58 14.47 8.94 -6.49
CA ASN A 58 13.96 7.65 -6.96
C ASN A 58 13.82 7.59 -8.49
N PHE A 59 13.40 8.67 -9.13
CA PHE A 59 13.24 8.71 -10.59
C PHE A 59 14.45 9.30 -11.34
N GLY A 60 15.45 9.83 -10.62
CA GLY A 60 16.58 10.51 -11.25
C GLY A 60 16.16 11.77 -12.01
N ILE A 61 15.14 12.47 -11.49
CA ILE A 61 14.53 13.64 -12.14
C ILE A 61 14.86 14.94 -11.41
N SER A 62 14.79 16.05 -12.14
CA SER A 62 14.90 17.40 -11.59
C SER A 62 13.59 17.86 -10.94
N SER A 63 13.66 18.88 -10.08
CA SER A 63 12.50 19.34 -9.29
C SER A 63 11.37 19.93 -10.15
N ASP A 64 11.71 20.51 -11.30
CA ASP A 64 10.78 21.11 -12.27
C ASP A 64 9.89 20.08 -12.97
N GLN A 65 10.32 18.81 -13.00
CA GLN A 65 9.51 17.69 -13.49
C GLN A 65 8.45 17.24 -12.47
N ILE A 66 8.53 17.74 -11.22
CA ILE A 66 7.56 17.46 -10.16
C ILE A 66 6.68 18.70 -9.96
N ARG A 67 5.51 18.67 -10.58
CA ARG A 67 4.55 19.77 -10.49
C ARG A 67 3.75 19.71 -9.19
N THR A 68 3.50 20.87 -8.60
CA THR A 68 2.39 21.02 -7.65
C THR A 68 1.09 21.03 -8.43
N SER A 69 0.06 20.31 -7.98
CA SER A 69 -1.24 20.39 -8.66
C SER A 69 -1.86 21.78 -8.50
N GLU A 70 -2.14 22.45 -9.61
CA GLU A 70 -2.77 23.78 -9.64
C GLU A 70 -4.31 23.71 -9.67
N SER A 71 -4.91 22.52 -9.62
CA SER A 71 -6.37 22.42 -9.76
C SER A 71 -7.06 23.18 -8.61
N MET A 72 -8.02 24.07 -8.93
CA MET A 72 -8.72 24.91 -7.94
C MET A 72 -9.40 24.11 -6.81
N LYS A 73 -9.75 22.84 -7.04
CA LYS A 73 -10.30 21.93 -6.01
C LYS A 73 -9.26 21.44 -4.98
N SER A 74 -7.98 21.69 -5.24
CA SER A 74 -6.82 21.34 -4.38
C SER A 74 -6.33 22.50 -3.52
N GLN A 75 -6.93 23.69 -3.65
CA GLN A 75 -6.48 24.92 -3.02
C GLN A 75 -7.55 25.40 -2.03
N MET A 76 -7.81 24.59 -1.00
CA MET A 76 -8.62 25.06 0.12
C MET A 76 -7.69 25.59 1.21
N THR A 77 -7.85 26.86 1.56
CA THR A 77 -7.29 27.40 2.80
C THR A 77 -7.76 26.51 3.94
N SER A 78 -6.85 25.79 4.57
CA SER A 78 -7.22 24.96 5.71
C SER A 78 -7.47 25.88 6.91
N VAL A 79 -8.59 25.66 7.60
CA VAL A 79 -8.86 26.33 8.89
C VAL A 79 -7.82 25.99 9.96
N ILE A 80 -7.00 24.97 9.73
CA ILE A 80 -5.90 24.56 10.61
C ILE A 80 -4.66 25.42 10.35
N THR A 81 -4.29 25.61 9.08
CA THR A 81 -3.04 26.32 8.70
C THR A 81 -3.27 27.83 8.53
N GLY A 82 -4.50 28.26 8.26
CA GLY A 82 -4.85 29.64 7.94
C GLY A 82 -4.30 30.12 6.58
N SER A 83 -3.76 29.22 5.75
CA SER A 83 -3.17 29.54 4.45
C SER A 83 -3.32 28.39 3.45
N GLN A 84 -3.16 28.70 2.16
CA GLN A 84 -3.16 27.70 1.11
C GLN A 84 -1.94 26.78 1.24
N GLN A 85 -2.16 25.48 1.06
CA GLN A 85 -1.13 24.46 1.19
C GLN A 85 -0.99 23.66 -0.09
N VAL A 86 0.18 23.03 -0.28
CA VAL A 86 0.40 22.06 -1.36
C VAL A 86 -0.42 20.82 -1.05
N ALA A 87 -1.48 20.58 -1.82
CA ALA A 87 -2.31 19.38 -1.67
C ALA A 87 -1.71 18.17 -2.40
N PHE A 88 -1.02 18.39 -3.52
CA PHE A 88 -0.45 17.31 -4.32
C PHE A 88 0.91 17.68 -4.93
N LEU A 89 1.82 16.72 -4.94
CA LEU A 89 2.94 16.65 -5.88
C LEU A 89 2.64 15.59 -6.93
N VAL A 90 2.93 15.88 -8.19
CA VAL A 90 2.70 14.97 -9.31
C VAL A 90 3.94 14.91 -10.19
N TYR A 91 4.36 13.70 -10.53
CA TYR A 91 5.30 13.40 -11.59
C TYR A 91 4.60 12.53 -12.64
N GLU A 92 4.83 12.82 -13.91
CA GLU A 92 4.32 12.03 -15.03
C GLU A 92 5.29 12.09 -16.21
N ASP A 93 5.77 10.94 -16.66
CA ASP A 93 6.59 10.79 -17.87
C ASP A 93 6.31 9.45 -18.53
N LYS A 94 6.08 9.44 -19.85
CA LYS A 94 5.90 8.22 -20.68
C LYS A 94 4.95 7.17 -20.07
N GLY A 95 3.85 7.63 -19.48
CA GLY A 95 2.83 6.77 -18.86
C GLY A 95 3.19 6.22 -17.47
N THR A 96 4.38 6.54 -16.94
CA THR A 96 4.67 6.41 -15.51
C THR A 96 4.12 7.62 -14.78
N ARG A 97 3.40 7.41 -13.68
CA ARG A 97 2.82 8.48 -12.88
C ARG A 97 3.03 8.23 -11.39
N MET A 98 3.45 9.25 -10.66
CA MET A 98 3.43 9.27 -9.21
C MET A 98 2.67 10.50 -8.71
N GLN A 99 1.72 10.29 -7.82
CA GLN A 99 1.00 11.36 -7.13
C GLN A 99 1.12 11.18 -5.62
N VAL A 100 1.57 12.23 -4.95
CA VAL A 100 1.68 12.32 -3.50
C VAL A 100 0.66 13.33 -3.03
N SER A 101 -0.22 12.92 -2.11
CA SER A 101 -1.25 13.77 -1.51
C SER A 101 -0.89 14.11 -0.08
N PHE A 102 -1.24 15.33 0.33
CA PHE A 102 -0.91 15.86 1.65
C PHE A 102 -2.16 16.25 2.42
N GLU A 103 -2.10 16.08 3.74
CA GLU A 103 -3.10 16.56 4.68
C GLU A 103 -2.44 17.50 5.70
N PRO A 104 -3.14 18.54 6.20
CA PRO A 104 -2.65 19.36 7.31
C PRO A 104 -2.28 18.52 8.54
N ARG A 105 -1.19 18.91 9.22
CA ARG A 105 -0.88 18.34 10.53
C ARG A 105 -1.83 18.86 11.60
N VAL A 106 -2.27 17.95 12.47
CA VAL A 106 -3.05 18.25 13.66
C VAL A 106 -2.37 17.56 14.84
N PRO A 107 -1.84 18.29 15.84
CA PRO A 107 -1.86 19.76 15.97
C PRO A 107 -1.03 20.46 14.89
N TYR A 108 -1.34 21.75 14.64
CA TYR A 108 -0.66 22.54 13.62
C TYR A 108 0.81 22.75 13.96
N ASP A 109 1.69 22.38 13.03
CA ASP A 109 3.13 22.63 13.07
C ASP A 109 3.48 23.66 11.98
N LYS A 110 3.93 24.85 12.38
CA LYS A 110 4.29 25.92 11.45
C LYS A 110 5.53 25.59 10.60
N ALA A 111 6.47 24.79 11.13
CA ALA A 111 7.68 24.41 10.40
C ALA A 111 7.41 23.28 9.40
N ASN A 112 6.37 22.48 9.64
CA ASN A 112 5.99 21.35 8.81
C ASN A 112 4.45 21.24 8.71
N PRO A 113 3.79 22.14 7.97
CA PRO A 113 2.34 22.36 8.06
C PRO A 113 1.48 21.20 7.53
N VAL A 114 2.04 20.36 6.68
CA VAL A 114 1.35 19.23 6.05
C VAL A 114 2.18 17.95 6.12
N ALA A 115 1.50 16.83 5.94
CA ALA A 115 2.08 15.50 5.96
C ALA A 115 1.56 14.70 4.75
N VAL A 116 2.41 13.88 4.14
CA VAL A 116 1.98 12.89 3.16
C VAL A 116 0.95 11.97 3.79
N SER A 117 -0.24 11.91 3.21
CA SER A 117 -1.33 11.03 3.64
C SER A 117 -1.55 9.86 2.70
N HIS A 118 -1.19 10.03 1.42
CA HIS A 118 -1.51 9.09 0.37
C HIS A 118 -0.51 9.20 -0.79
N VAL A 119 0.04 8.06 -1.22
CA VAL A 119 0.93 7.93 -2.37
C VAL A 119 0.33 6.96 -3.37
N ILE A 120 0.22 7.39 -4.63
CA ILE A 120 -0.17 6.54 -5.76
C ILE A 120 1.02 6.49 -6.73
N TYR A 121 1.40 5.29 -7.14
CA TYR A 121 2.37 5.08 -8.21
C TYR A 121 1.82 4.09 -9.24
N GLU A 122 1.96 4.43 -10.51
CA GLU A 122 1.44 3.68 -11.64
C GLU A 122 2.44 3.66 -12.79
N ILE A 123 2.52 2.53 -13.49
CA ILE A 123 3.25 2.36 -14.75
C ILE A 123 2.30 1.82 -15.84
N PRO A 124 2.65 1.95 -17.13
CA PRO A 124 1.82 1.46 -18.22
C PRO A 124 1.44 -0.01 -18.06
N TRP A 125 0.17 -0.33 -18.29
CA TRP A 125 -0.30 -1.70 -18.14
C TRP A 125 0.26 -2.61 -19.22
N THR A 126 0.99 -3.63 -18.77
CA THR A 126 1.28 -4.86 -19.50
C THR A 126 1.26 -6.00 -18.49
N LYS A 127 1.06 -7.25 -18.94
CA LYS A 127 1.09 -8.40 -18.03
C LYS A 127 2.48 -8.56 -17.38
N GLU A 128 3.54 -8.33 -18.15
CA GLU A 128 4.91 -8.35 -17.65
C GLU A 128 5.15 -7.30 -16.56
N ASN A 129 4.66 -6.07 -16.75
CA ASN A 129 4.79 -5.00 -15.77
C ASN A 129 4.03 -5.33 -14.47
N GLU A 130 2.83 -5.90 -14.58
CA GLU A 130 2.07 -6.36 -13.42
C GLU A 130 2.86 -7.43 -12.63
N ASP A 131 3.35 -8.47 -13.31
CA ASP A 131 4.08 -9.56 -12.66
C ASP A 131 5.38 -9.06 -12.00
N ASN A 132 6.11 -8.18 -12.68
CA ASN A 132 7.31 -7.54 -12.14
C ASN A 132 7.01 -6.67 -10.92
N MET A 133 5.92 -5.89 -10.97
CA MET A 133 5.53 -5.02 -9.86
C MET A 133 5.11 -5.85 -8.64
N VAL A 134 4.32 -6.91 -8.83
CA VAL A 134 3.90 -7.83 -7.75
C VAL A 134 5.13 -8.49 -7.12
N LYS A 135 6.05 -9.00 -7.92
CA LYS A 135 7.30 -9.60 -7.44
C LYS A 135 8.13 -8.61 -6.63
N ALA A 136 8.32 -7.39 -7.15
CA ALA A 136 9.08 -6.34 -6.46
C ALA A 136 8.41 -5.93 -5.14
N ALA A 137 7.08 -5.83 -5.10
CA ALA A 137 6.34 -5.49 -3.89
C ALA A 137 6.44 -6.60 -2.83
N LEU A 138 6.28 -7.87 -3.21
CA LEU A 138 6.47 -9.00 -2.29
C LEU A 138 7.89 -9.07 -1.73
N GLN A 139 8.89 -8.77 -2.57
CA GLN A 139 10.28 -8.70 -2.13
C GLN A 139 10.53 -7.55 -1.15
N LYS A 140 9.90 -6.38 -1.38
CA LYS A 140 10.11 -5.17 -0.59
C LYS A 140 9.34 -5.17 0.73
N TYR A 141 8.07 -5.55 0.70
CA TYR A 141 7.13 -5.43 1.83
C TYR A 141 6.87 -6.76 2.53
N GLY A 142 7.38 -7.87 1.98
CA GLY A 142 7.16 -9.21 2.48
C GLY A 142 5.76 -9.76 2.14
N PRO A 143 5.33 -10.84 2.81
CA PRO A 143 4.07 -11.49 2.48
C PRO A 143 2.85 -10.60 2.79
N VAL A 144 1.83 -10.70 1.96
CA VAL A 144 0.57 -9.96 2.08
C VAL A 144 -0.15 -10.24 3.39
N SER A 145 -0.98 -9.28 3.83
CA SER A 145 -1.76 -9.36 5.06
C SER A 145 -2.98 -10.24 4.96
N THR A 146 -3.60 -10.30 3.78
CA THR A 146 -4.82 -11.07 3.51
C THR A 146 -4.76 -11.72 2.13
N GLY A 147 -5.44 -12.85 1.96
CA GLY A 147 -5.68 -13.42 0.63
C GLY A 147 -6.62 -12.54 -0.21
N GLY A 148 -6.61 -12.68 -1.53
CA GLY A 148 -7.44 -11.90 -2.45
C GLY A 148 -6.90 -11.93 -3.88
N VAL A 149 -7.63 -11.27 -4.80
CA VAL A 149 -7.23 -11.16 -6.21
C VAL A 149 -5.97 -10.30 -6.37
N PHE A 150 -5.84 -9.25 -5.56
CA PHE A 150 -4.68 -8.36 -5.58
C PHE A 150 -3.96 -8.31 -4.23
N PRO A 151 -2.62 -8.13 -4.22
CA PRO A 151 -1.84 -7.97 -2.99
C PRO A 151 -2.30 -6.79 -2.14
N ILE A 152 -2.40 -7.02 -0.83
CA ILE A 152 -2.69 -5.98 0.16
C ILE A 152 -1.94 -6.23 1.47
N TRP A 153 -1.41 -5.16 2.05
CA TRP A 153 -0.79 -5.13 3.36
C TRP A 153 -1.59 -4.16 4.23
N CYS A 154 -2.00 -4.64 5.40
CA CYS A 154 -2.85 -3.92 6.33
C CYS A 154 -2.12 -3.73 7.66
N GLU A 155 -2.15 -2.52 8.20
CA GLU A 155 -1.78 -2.29 9.60
C GLU A 155 -2.67 -3.12 10.53
N LYS A 156 -3.99 -3.14 10.24
CA LYS A 156 -4.94 -4.03 10.89
C LYS A 156 -5.80 -4.74 9.84
N PRO A 157 -5.61 -6.04 9.59
CA PRO A 157 -6.48 -6.80 8.70
C PRO A 157 -7.86 -7.00 9.33
N MET A 158 -8.91 -7.14 8.51
CA MET A 158 -10.28 -7.34 9.03
C MET A 158 -10.40 -8.67 9.81
N PRO A 159 -10.86 -8.64 11.09
CA PRO A 159 -10.86 -9.84 11.96
C PRO A 159 -11.80 -10.96 11.49
N SER A 160 -12.92 -10.61 10.85
CA SER A 160 -14.03 -11.54 10.60
C SER A 160 -13.98 -12.22 9.23
N SER A 161 -13.57 -11.50 8.19
CA SER A 161 -13.45 -12.03 6.83
C SER A 161 -12.03 -12.42 6.46
N GLY A 162 -11.03 -11.87 7.17
CA GLY A 162 -9.64 -11.96 6.75
C GLY A 162 -9.38 -11.40 5.35
N MET A 163 -10.29 -10.59 4.81
CA MET A 163 -10.21 -9.98 3.48
C MET A 163 -10.23 -8.46 3.63
N GLY A 164 -9.16 -7.77 3.24
CA GLY A 164 -9.09 -6.30 3.34
C GLY A 164 -8.67 -5.80 4.73
N CYS A 165 -8.56 -4.47 4.84
CA CYS A 165 -8.07 -3.80 6.04
C CYS A 165 -9.23 -3.18 6.85
N GLU A 166 -9.05 -3.09 8.17
CA GLU A 166 -9.92 -2.33 9.05
C GLU A 166 -9.97 -0.86 8.60
N SER A 167 -11.18 -0.29 8.58
CA SER A 167 -11.38 1.11 8.19
C SER A 167 -10.58 2.06 9.09
N GLY A 168 -9.98 3.08 8.49
CA GLY A 168 -9.21 4.08 9.22
C GLY A 168 -7.78 3.67 9.58
N THR A 169 -7.31 2.51 9.11
CA THR A 169 -5.94 2.04 9.37
C THR A 169 -5.08 2.14 8.12
N ALA A 170 -3.76 2.24 8.29
CA ALA A 170 -2.85 2.37 7.17
C ALA A 170 -2.85 1.08 6.32
N SER A 171 -2.83 1.25 4.99
CA SER A 171 -2.75 0.12 4.07
C SER A 171 -1.87 0.43 2.86
N LEU A 172 -1.29 -0.64 2.31
CA LEU A 172 -0.64 -0.65 1.02
C LEU A 172 -1.41 -1.65 0.16
N SER A 173 -1.91 -1.23 -0.99
CA SER A 173 -2.62 -2.11 -1.91
C SER A 173 -2.06 -2.02 -3.31
N MET A 174 -2.20 -3.11 -4.04
CA MET A 174 -1.89 -3.15 -5.46
C MET A 174 -3.15 -3.43 -6.27
N GLY A 175 -3.16 -2.98 -7.51
CA GLY A 175 -4.15 -3.35 -8.50
C GLY A 175 -3.54 -3.16 -9.88
N ASN A 176 -3.45 -4.23 -10.67
CA ASN A 176 -2.74 -4.23 -11.95
C ASN A 176 -1.31 -3.64 -11.79
N THR A 177 -0.98 -2.60 -12.57
CA THR A 177 0.30 -1.87 -12.52
C THR A 177 0.26 -0.60 -11.66
N LYS A 178 -0.65 -0.56 -10.67
CA LYS A 178 -0.79 0.52 -9.69
C LYS A 178 -0.52 0.01 -8.28
N ILE A 179 0.21 0.80 -7.50
CA ILE A 179 0.41 0.61 -6.06
C ILE A 179 -0.01 1.86 -5.31
N GLU A 180 -0.67 1.67 -4.17
CA GLU A 180 -1.31 2.71 -3.39
C GLU A 180 -0.97 2.55 -1.91
N LEU A 181 -0.29 3.53 -1.31
CA LEU A 181 0.01 3.61 0.12
C LEU A 181 -0.85 4.71 0.74
N ILE A 182 -1.69 4.36 1.71
CA ILE A 182 -2.60 5.29 2.38
C ILE A 182 -2.46 5.18 3.91
N ASP A 183 -2.45 6.33 4.58
CA ASP A 183 -2.57 6.42 6.04
C ASP A 183 -3.74 7.36 6.40
N PRO A 184 -4.94 6.79 6.63
CA PRO A 184 -6.14 7.57 6.92
C PRO A 184 -6.05 8.39 8.21
N ALA A 185 -5.08 8.13 9.11
CA ALA A 185 -4.96 8.85 10.38
C ALA A 185 -4.80 10.36 10.16
N TRP A 186 -4.10 10.78 9.10
CA TRP A 186 -3.92 12.20 8.77
C TRP A 186 -5.24 12.89 8.44
N GLN A 187 -6.04 12.29 7.54
CA GLN A 187 -7.35 12.83 7.18
C GLN A 187 -8.33 12.80 8.36
N GLN A 188 -8.31 11.72 9.15
CA GLN A 188 -9.15 11.61 10.34
C GLN A 188 -8.81 12.67 11.40
N ALA A 189 -7.54 13.04 11.57
CA ALA A 189 -7.14 14.10 12.48
C ALA A 189 -7.70 15.47 12.04
N VAL A 190 -7.68 15.75 10.74
CA VAL A 190 -8.28 16.96 10.15
C VAL A 190 -9.80 17.00 10.34
N ILE A 191 -10.48 15.87 10.10
CA ILE A 191 -11.93 15.73 10.33
C ILE A 191 -12.25 15.93 11.82
N GLY A 192 -11.46 15.30 12.71
CA GLY A 192 -11.61 15.42 14.17
C GLY A 192 -11.51 16.87 14.63
N TYR A 193 -10.47 17.59 14.19
CA TYR A 193 -10.30 19.01 14.47
C TYR A 193 -11.48 19.85 13.98
N SER A 194 -11.90 19.65 12.73
CA SER A 194 -13.02 20.39 12.13
C SER A 194 -14.34 20.15 12.88
N ASN A 195 -14.58 18.92 13.32
CA ASN A 195 -15.77 18.56 14.10
C ASN A 195 -15.75 19.18 15.50
N GLN A 196 -14.57 19.32 16.13
CA GLN A 196 -14.43 20.02 17.41
C GLN A 196 -14.76 21.51 17.25
N GLN A 197 -14.21 22.17 16.21
CA GLN A 197 -14.47 23.60 15.94
C GLN A 197 -15.97 23.88 15.71
N LYS A 198 -16.67 23.00 14.99
CA LYS A 198 -18.13 23.12 14.79
C LYS A 198 -18.95 22.97 16.08
N LYS A 199 -18.48 22.17 17.04
CA LYS A 199 -19.16 22.01 18.34
C LYS A 199 -18.98 23.22 19.25
N THR A 200 -17.87 23.94 19.12
CA THR A 200 -17.54 25.12 19.92
C THR A 200 -18.00 26.44 19.30
N ALA A 201 -18.42 26.44 18.03
CA ALA A 201 -19.00 27.61 17.39
C ALA A 201 -20.34 28.00 18.08
N PRO A 202 -20.58 29.28 18.40
CA PRO A 202 -21.84 29.72 18.99
C PRO A 202 -23.01 29.31 18.10
N LYS A 203 -24.03 28.66 18.69
CA LYS A 203 -25.33 28.46 18.05
C LYS A 203 -26.13 29.73 18.29
N LEU A 204 -26.14 30.63 17.32
CA LEU A 204 -27.04 31.79 17.32
C LEU A 204 -28.46 31.34 16.94
#